data_AF-A0A2D6IUU7-F1
#
_entry.id   AF-A0A2D6IUU7-F1
#
_cell.length_a   1.000
_cell.length_b   1.000
_cell.length_c   1.000
_cell.angle_alpha   90.00
_cell.angle_beta   90.00
_cell.angle_gamma   90.00
#
_symmetry.space_group_name_H-M   'P 1'
#
loop_
_entity.id
_entity.type
_entity.pdbx_description
1 polymer ?
#
loop_
_entity_poly.entity_id
_entity_poly.type
_entity_poly.pdbx_seq_one_letter_code
_entity_poly.pdbx_strand_id
1 'polypeptide(L)'
;MLLLASIVALILGPALFQFSRVGPRPFKILEGFSFITITGLLCFGIMPQAIGAGGIFAWVFAALGLIFPVGLERLFHGLEKQVHLLILSLGVVGLAVHAGIDGIALAAGPLVGVDAETWWHMGHREGGEYLALAVILHRFPLGLAVWYLLSPALGRMVAVMVLMVLAGATVIGYLVGPNFVSALQGSGIAWFQAFVAGSILHVVIYEPGHHKHAHEHQGVALEKWPDRIGIILGLVALYVYF
;
A
#
# COMPACT_ATOMS: atom_id res chain seq x y z
N MET A 1 4.58 -21.96 3.61
CA MET A 1 4.43 -21.19 4.88
C MET A 1 4.43 -19.67 4.64
N LEU A 2 5.32 -19.14 3.78
CA LEU A 2 5.40 -17.71 3.48
C LEU A 2 4.11 -17.09 2.92
N LEU A 3 3.43 -17.77 1.98
CA LEU A 3 2.15 -17.32 1.44
C LEU A 3 1.09 -17.17 2.55
N LEU A 4 0.98 -18.15 3.46
CA LEU A 4 0.04 -18.10 4.57
C LEU A 4 0.37 -16.92 5.52
N ALA A 5 1.64 -16.75 5.89
CA ALA A 5 2.09 -15.65 6.73
C ALA A 5 1.76 -14.28 6.11
N SER A 6 1.91 -14.15 4.79
CA SER A 6 1.62 -12.93 4.05
C SER A 6 0.12 -12.57 4.00
N ILE A 7 -0.74 -13.59 3.91
CA ILE A 7 -2.20 -13.42 3.98
C ILE A 7 -2.62 -13.06 5.41
N VAL A 8 -2.02 -13.71 6.41
CA VAL A 8 -2.26 -13.38 7.82
C VAL A 8 -1.86 -11.95 8.13
N ALA A 9 -0.70 -11.49 7.64
CA ALA A 9 -0.26 -10.10 7.78
C ALA A 9 -1.24 -9.11 7.15
N LEU A 10 -1.77 -9.42 5.96
CA LEU A 10 -2.79 -8.59 5.29
C LEU A 10 -4.10 -8.50 6.08
N ILE A 11 -4.54 -9.61 6.69
CA ILE A 11 -5.81 -9.69 7.44
C ILE A 11 -5.68 -9.15 8.88
N LEU A 12 -4.46 -9.09 9.42
CA LEU A 12 -4.20 -8.52 10.76
C LEU A 12 -4.56 -7.03 10.85
N GLY A 13 -4.54 -6.28 9.75
CA GLY A 13 -4.94 -4.88 9.70
C GLY A 13 -6.37 -4.64 10.21
N PRO A 14 -7.40 -5.27 9.62
CA PRO A 14 -8.77 -5.25 10.12
C PRO A 14 -8.92 -5.61 11.61
N ALA A 15 -8.19 -6.62 12.08
CA ALA A 15 -8.27 -7.09 13.46
C ALA A 15 -7.80 -5.99 14.44
N LEU A 16 -6.67 -5.35 14.16
CA LEU A 16 -6.15 -4.25 14.99
C LEU A 16 -7.00 -2.99 14.92
N PHE A 17 -7.63 -2.72 13.77
CA PHE A 17 -8.58 -1.62 13.66
C PHE A 17 -9.85 -1.84 14.50
N GLN A 18 -10.27 -3.08 14.74
CA GLN A 18 -11.38 -3.34 15.66
C GLN A 18 -11.00 -3.00 17.11
N PHE A 19 -9.75 -3.24 17.51
CA PHE A 19 -9.23 -2.85 18.83
C PHE A 19 -9.07 -1.32 18.99
N SER A 20 -8.83 -0.58 17.91
CA SER A 20 -8.69 0.88 18.00
C SER A 20 -10.01 1.63 18.22
N ARG A 21 -11.16 0.96 18.02
CA ARG A 21 -12.49 1.51 18.34
C ARG A 21 -12.82 1.58 19.83
N VAL A 22 -11.94 1.07 20.69
CA VAL A 22 -12.12 1.06 22.14
C VAL A 22 -11.90 2.45 22.77
N GLY A 23 -11.30 3.40 22.04
CA GLY A 23 -11.21 4.80 22.50
C GLY A 23 -10.51 5.76 21.53
N PRO A 24 -10.54 7.08 21.82
CA PRO A 24 -10.00 8.12 20.92
C PRO A 24 -8.48 8.07 20.78
N ARG A 25 -7.76 7.52 21.76
CA ARG A 25 -6.28 7.42 21.75
C ARG A 25 -5.75 6.36 20.78
N PRO A 26 -6.13 5.07 20.87
CA PRO A 26 -5.63 4.06 19.93
C PRO A 26 -6.07 4.32 18.50
N PHE A 27 -7.22 4.96 18.28
CA PHE A 27 -7.63 5.43 16.96
C PHE A 27 -6.62 6.41 16.35
N LYS A 28 -6.23 7.46 17.09
CA LYS A 28 -5.25 8.46 16.63
C LYS A 28 -3.86 7.90 16.38
N ILE A 29 -3.42 6.91 17.17
CA ILE A 29 -2.15 6.20 16.93
C ILE A 29 -2.21 5.46 15.59
N LEU A 30 -3.30 4.74 15.35
CA LEU A 30 -3.48 3.95 14.13
C LEU A 30 -3.59 4.83 12.88
N GLU A 31 -4.22 6.00 13.02
CA GLU A 31 -4.33 7.03 11.99
C GLU A 31 -2.96 7.56 11.57
N GLY A 32 -2.16 8.06 12.53
CA GLY A 32 -0.81 8.55 12.26
C GLY A 32 0.13 7.48 11.70
N PHE A 33 0.03 6.25 12.22
CA PHE A 33 0.75 5.09 11.68
C PHE A 33 0.35 4.79 10.23
N SER A 34 -0.94 4.72 9.93
CA SER A 34 -1.44 4.41 8.58
C SER A 34 -1.01 5.47 7.58
N PHE A 35 -1.16 6.76 7.92
CA PHE A 35 -0.79 7.87 7.04
C PHE A 35 0.69 7.82 6.64
N ILE A 36 1.60 7.73 7.63
CA ILE A 36 3.03 7.73 7.33
C ILE A 36 3.45 6.47 6.59
N THR A 37 2.89 5.31 6.93
CA THR A 37 3.30 4.06 6.29
C THR A 37 2.73 3.91 4.89
N ILE A 38 1.51 4.40 4.60
CA ILE A 38 0.99 4.48 3.21
C ILE A 38 1.90 5.36 2.37
N THR A 39 2.15 6.59 2.84
CA THR A 39 2.97 7.56 2.11
C THR A 39 4.38 7.03 1.91
N GLY A 40 4.99 6.47 2.95
CA GLY A 40 6.31 5.88 2.89
C GLY A 40 6.38 4.65 1.97
N LEU A 41 5.39 3.76 2.02
CA LEU A 41 5.34 2.58 1.13
C LEU A 41 5.20 3.00 -0.34
N LEU A 42 4.41 4.03 -0.63
CA LEU A 42 4.32 4.57 -1.99
C LEU A 42 5.65 5.20 -2.43
N CYS A 43 6.25 6.05 -1.59
CA CYS A 43 7.43 6.82 -1.94
C CYS A 43 8.75 6.03 -1.94
N PHE A 44 8.89 5.04 -1.07
CA PHE A 44 10.11 4.25 -0.90
C PHE A 44 9.98 2.81 -1.42
N GLY A 45 8.76 2.29 -1.50
CA GLY A 45 8.47 1.00 -2.12
C GLY A 45 8.07 1.19 -3.57
N ILE A 46 6.76 1.32 -3.78
CA ILE A 46 6.10 1.12 -5.08
C ILE A 46 6.70 2.02 -6.16
N MET A 47 6.89 3.32 -5.86
CA MET A 47 7.32 4.28 -6.85
C MET A 47 8.78 4.08 -7.30
N PRO A 48 9.78 3.93 -6.41
CA PRO A 48 11.14 3.57 -6.81
C PRO A 48 11.22 2.28 -7.62
N GLN A 49 10.43 1.26 -7.26
CA GLN A 49 10.42 -0.02 -7.97
C GLN A 49 9.82 0.13 -9.37
N ALA A 50 8.69 0.84 -9.49
CA ALA A 50 8.07 1.17 -10.77
C ALA A 50 8.99 2.03 -11.66
N ILE A 51 9.76 2.95 -11.06
CA ILE A 51 10.75 3.76 -11.77
C ILE A 51 11.93 2.92 -12.24
N GLY A 52 12.45 2.04 -11.39
CA GLY A 52 13.55 1.13 -11.74
C GLY A 52 13.18 0.20 -12.91
N ALA A 53 11.97 -0.37 -12.87
CA ALA A 53 11.48 -1.28 -13.91
C ALA A 53 10.99 -0.56 -15.19
N GLY A 54 10.38 0.62 -15.06
CA GLY A 54 9.79 1.37 -16.18
C GLY A 54 10.70 2.43 -16.79
N GLY A 55 11.87 2.66 -16.20
CA GLY A 55 12.86 3.64 -16.67
C GLY A 55 12.33 5.08 -16.65
N ILE A 56 12.82 5.90 -17.58
CA ILE A 56 12.49 7.34 -17.61
C ILE A 56 10.98 7.61 -17.80
N PHE A 57 10.28 6.74 -18.52
CA PHE A 57 8.84 6.93 -18.77
C PHE A 57 8.01 6.72 -17.50
N ALA A 58 8.46 5.90 -16.55
CA ALA A 58 7.76 5.76 -15.28
C ALA A 58 7.67 7.08 -14.50
N TRP A 59 8.67 7.97 -14.59
CA TRP A 59 8.58 9.31 -14.02
C TRP A 59 7.47 10.15 -14.66
N VAL A 60 7.32 10.05 -15.99
CA VAL A 60 6.25 10.74 -16.72
C VAL A 60 4.90 10.22 -16.26
N PHE A 61 4.74 8.89 -16.18
CA PHE A 61 3.50 8.28 -15.70
C PHE A 61 3.20 8.61 -14.24
N ALA A 62 4.20 8.66 -13.36
CA ALA A 62 4.03 9.11 -11.97
C ALA A 62 3.52 10.56 -11.90
N ALA A 63 4.12 11.46 -12.68
CA ALA A 63 3.68 12.85 -12.75
C ALA A 63 2.24 12.98 -13.31
N LEU A 64 1.92 12.23 -14.37
CA LEU A 64 0.56 12.14 -14.90
C LEU A 64 -0.42 11.62 -13.85
N GLY A 65 -0.03 10.60 -13.10
CA GLY A 65 -0.80 10.04 -11.99
C GLY A 65 -1.10 11.09 -10.93
N LEU A 66 -0.11 11.89 -10.54
CA LEU A 66 -0.27 12.94 -9.54
C LEU A 66 -1.24 14.06 -9.99
N ILE A 67 -1.24 14.38 -11.28
CA ILE A 67 -2.09 15.43 -11.86
C ILE A 67 -3.49 14.90 -12.22
N PHE A 68 -3.61 13.59 -12.44
CA PHE A 68 -4.84 12.95 -12.91
C PHE A 68 -6.07 13.24 -12.04
N PRO A 69 -6.03 13.12 -10.69
CA PRO A 69 -7.15 13.48 -9.83
C PRO A 69 -7.61 14.92 -10.03
N VAL A 70 -6.69 15.88 -10.05
CA VAL A 70 -6.99 17.31 -10.25
C VAL A 70 -7.62 17.57 -11.62
N GLY A 71 -7.10 16.92 -12.66
CA GLY A 71 -7.66 17.02 -14.00
C GLY A 71 -9.09 16.48 -14.05
N LEU A 72 -9.33 15.35 -13.40
CA LEU A 72 -10.63 14.70 -13.38
C LEU A 72 -11.66 15.52 -12.58
N GLU A 73 -11.28 16.07 -11.43
CA GLU A 73 -12.12 16.98 -10.63
C GLU A 73 -12.52 18.24 -11.41
N ARG A 74 -11.57 18.84 -12.13
CA ARG A 74 -11.81 20.05 -12.93
C ARG A 74 -12.68 19.79 -14.17
N LEU A 75 -12.56 18.62 -14.78
CA LEU A 75 -13.35 18.24 -15.96
C LEU A 75 -14.78 17.86 -15.59
N PHE A 76 -14.97 17.23 -14.43
CA PHE A 76 -16.25 16.68 -14.00
C PHE A 76 -16.80 17.40 -12.76
N HIS A 77 -16.81 18.74 -12.79
CA HIS A 77 -17.48 19.54 -11.77
C HIS A 77 -18.94 19.09 -11.58
N GLY A 78 -19.33 18.78 -10.33
CA GLY A 78 -20.65 18.25 -9.99
C GLY A 78 -20.77 16.72 -9.94
N LEU A 79 -19.73 15.97 -10.34
CA LEU A 79 -19.65 14.50 -10.22
C LEU A 79 -18.54 14.06 -9.26
N GLU A 80 -18.27 14.85 -8.23
CA GLU A 80 -17.17 14.64 -7.26
C GLU A 80 -17.18 13.23 -6.67
N LYS A 81 -18.37 12.70 -6.36
CA LYS A 81 -18.53 11.34 -5.83
C LYS A 81 -18.06 10.28 -6.83
N GLN A 82 -18.41 10.42 -8.11
CA GLN A 82 -18.05 9.48 -9.17
C GLN A 82 -16.55 9.57 -9.47
N VAL A 83 -15.99 10.78 -9.49
CA VAL A 83 -14.55 11.02 -9.64
C VAL A 83 -13.76 10.35 -8.53
N HIS A 84 -14.18 10.54 -7.27
CA HIS A 84 -13.56 9.90 -6.12
C HIS A 84 -13.67 8.36 -6.20
N LEU A 85 -14.85 7.82 -6.55
CA LEU A 85 -15.03 6.37 -6.74
C LEU A 85 -14.16 5.82 -7.88
N LEU A 86 -13.97 6.58 -8.97
CA LEU A 86 -13.11 6.19 -10.08
C LEU A 86 -11.65 6.10 -9.61
N ILE A 87 -11.14 7.12 -8.93
CA ILE A 87 -9.77 7.13 -8.39
C ILE A 87 -9.58 5.99 -7.38
N LEU A 88 -10.56 5.75 -6.52
CA LEU A 88 -10.53 4.66 -5.56
C LEU A 88 -10.54 3.30 -6.24
N SER A 89 -11.36 3.12 -7.28
CA SER A 89 -11.38 1.88 -8.08
C SER A 89 -10.06 1.64 -8.80
N LEU A 90 -9.45 2.69 -9.36
CA LEU A 90 -8.14 2.65 -9.98
C LEU A 90 -7.06 2.25 -8.95
N GLY A 91 -7.13 2.80 -7.73
CA GLY A 91 -6.25 2.43 -6.63
C GLY A 91 -6.37 0.96 -6.24
N VAL A 92 -7.60 0.43 -6.16
CA VAL A 92 -7.84 -1.00 -5.89
C VAL A 92 -7.25 -1.88 -6.98
N VAL A 93 -7.41 -1.52 -8.26
CA VAL A 93 -6.85 -2.27 -9.39
C VAL A 93 -5.32 -2.24 -9.35
N GLY A 94 -4.71 -1.07 -9.18
CA GLY A 94 -3.25 -0.97 -9.08
C GLY A 94 -2.69 -1.73 -7.90
N LEU A 95 -3.42 -1.72 -6.77
CA LEU A 95 -3.01 -2.46 -5.60
C LEU A 95 -3.16 -3.98 -5.77
N ALA A 96 -4.18 -4.45 -6.49
CA ALA A 96 -4.31 -5.86 -6.85
C ALA A 96 -3.16 -6.31 -7.77
N VAL A 97 -2.79 -5.50 -8.76
CA VAL A 97 -1.61 -5.77 -9.61
C VAL A 97 -0.34 -5.86 -8.76
N HIS A 98 -0.11 -4.89 -7.87
CA HIS A 98 1.02 -4.89 -6.95
C HIS A 98 1.04 -6.14 -6.05
N ALA A 99 -0.09 -6.50 -5.43
CA ALA A 99 -0.23 -7.70 -4.61
C ALA A 99 0.03 -9.00 -5.39
N GLY A 100 -0.25 -9.01 -6.69
CA GLY A 100 0.14 -10.11 -7.59
C GLY A 100 1.64 -10.21 -7.77
N ILE A 101 2.34 -9.09 -7.96
CA ILE A 101 3.81 -9.04 -8.04
C ILE A 101 4.44 -9.53 -6.73
N ASP A 102 3.89 -9.16 -5.57
CA ASP A 102 4.35 -9.71 -4.27
C ASP A 102 4.21 -11.23 -4.22
N GLY A 103 3.12 -11.77 -4.77
CA GLY A 103 2.91 -13.21 -4.90
C GLY A 103 4.02 -13.89 -5.69
N ILE A 104 4.45 -13.29 -6.81
CA ILE A 104 5.56 -13.79 -7.62
C ILE A 104 6.86 -13.79 -6.83
N ALA A 105 7.16 -12.69 -6.12
CA ALA A 105 8.35 -12.58 -5.29
C ALA A 105 8.37 -13.66 -4.19
N LEU A 106 7.21 -13.95 -3.57
CA LEU A 106 7.07 -15.03 -2.59
C LEU A 106 7.27 -16.43 -3.21
N ALA A 107 6.94 -16.63 -4.49
CA ALA A 107 7.16 -17.89 -5.19
C ALA A 107 8.65 -18.13 -5.50
N ALA A 108 9.40 -17.06 -5.75
CA ALA A 108 10.84 -17.12 -6.00
C ALA A 108 11.66 -17.46 -4.74
N GLY A 109 11.19 -17.09 -3.54
CA GLY A 109 11.91 -17.30 -2.27
C GLY A 109 12.28 -18.76 -1.96
N PRO A 110 11.36 -19.74 -2.07
CA PRO A 110 11.65 -21.16 -1.80
C PRO A 110 12.47 -21.90 -2.88
N LEU A 111 12.57 -21.36 -4.11
CA LEU A 111 13.24 -22.02 -5.24
C LEU A 111 14.78 -21.88 -5.18
N VAL A 112 15.30 -21.04 -4.29
CA VAL A 112 16.74 -20.78 -4.12
C VAL A 112 17.23 -21.49 -2.85
N GLY A 113 17.42 -22.81 -2.93
CA GLY A 113 18.28 -23.54 -2.00
C GLY A 113 19.75 -23.35 -2.38
N VAL A 114 20.25 -22.10 -2.39
CA VAL A 114 21.60 -21.76 -2.88
C VAL A 114 22.34 -20.93 -1.85
N ASP A 115 23.58 -21.34 -1.59
CA ASP A 115 24.59 -20.67 -0.78
C ASP A 115 24.86 -19.24 -1.30
N ALA A 116 24.96 -18.31 -0.36
CA ALA A 116 24.84 -16.87 -0.54
C ALA A 116 25.98 -16.13 -1.30
N GLU A 117 26.85 -16.82 -2.04
CA GLU A 117 28.03 -16.18 -2.65
C GLU A 117 27.77 -15.48 -4.00
N THR A 118 26.72 -15.85 -4.76
CA THR A 118 26.58 -15.38 -6.16
C THR A 118 25.58 -14.24 -6.36
N TRP A 119 24.79 -13.87 -5.35
CA TRP A 119 23.84 -12.75 -5.43
C TRP A 119 24.39 -11.44 -4.83
N TRP A 120 25.54 -11.48 -4.14
CA TRP A 120 26.04 -10.41 -3.25
C TRP A 120 26.88 -9.29 -3.91
N HIS A 121 27.19 -9.30 -5.21
CA HIS A 121 27.84 -8.09 -5.76
C HIS A 121 26.93 -6.83 -5.77
N MET A 122 25.67 -6.90 -5.29
CA MET A 122 24.77 -5.74 -5.09
C MET A 122 24.07 -5.72 -3.70
N GLY A 123 24.59 -4.91 -2.75
CA GLY A 123 23.78 -4.05 -1.84
C GLY A 123 23.17 -4.58 -0.51
N HIS A 124 24.01 -4.62 0.54
CA HIS A 124 24.11 -5.29 1.89
C HIS A 124 23.23 -6.47 2.46
N ARG A 125 23.92 -7.63 2.62
CA ARG A 125 23.85 -8.88 3.43
C ARG A 125 22.52 -9.62 3.71
N GLU A 126 22.56 -10.96 3.51
CA GLU A 126 21.63 -12.03 3.95
C GLU A 126 20.37 -12.32 3.06
N GLY A 127 20.57 -12.51 1.76
CA GLY A 127 19.54 -12.34 0.71
C GLY A 127 18.58 -13.49 0.35
N GLY A 128 17.70 -13.93 1.26
CA GLY A 128 16.53 -14.74 0.84
C GLY A 128 15.37 -14.70 1.83
N GLU A 129 15.67 -14.97 3.10
CA GLU A 129 14.69 -14.92 4.20
C GLU A 129 14.24 -13.48 4.48
N TYR A 130 15.15 -12.51 4.34
CA TYR A 130 14.88 -11.09 4.57
C TYR A 130 13.95 -10.49 3.51
N LEU A 131 14.03 -10.95 2.25
CA LEU A 131 13.10 -10.51 1.21
C LEU A 131 11.68 -11.02 1.49
N ALA A 132 11.53 -12.30 1.83
CA ALA A 132 10.23 -12.86 2.17
C ALA A 132 9.65 -12.26 3.46
N LEU A 133 10.48 -11.99 4.46
CA LEU A 133 10.08 -11.31 5.70
C LEU A 133 9.69 -9.86 5.43
N ALA A 134 10.45 -9.11 4.63
CA ALA A 134 10.10 -7.77 4.18
C ALA A 134 8.79 -7.77 3.39
N VAL A 135 8.55 -8.80 2.56
CA VAL A 135 7.29 -8.99 1.85
C VAL A 135 6.12 -9.21 2.82
N ILE A 136 6.28 -10.08 3.81
CA ILE A 136 5.23 -10.37 4.79
C ILE A 136 4.95 -9.13 5.64
N LEU A 137 6.00 -8.46 6.11
CA LEU A 137 5.88 -7.39 7.08
C LEU A 137 5.32 -6.11 6.41
N HIS A 138 5.68 -5.77 5.16
CA HIS A 138 5.10 -4.59 4.47
C HIS A 138 3.62 -4.74 4.11
N ARG A 139 3.09 -5.98 4.08
CA ARG A 139 1.67 -6.25 3.81
C ARG A 139 0.76 -5.93 4.99
N PHE A 140 1.32 -5.87 6.18
CA PHE A 140 0.60 -5.49 7.38
C PHE A 140 0.11 -4.02 7.31
N PRO A 141 0.98 -3.02 7.06
CA PRO A 141 0.53 -1.66 6.84
C PRO A 141 -0.45 -1.52 5.69
N LEU A 142 -0.26 -2.30 4.62
CA LEU A 142 -1.15 -2.27 3.47
C LEU A 142 -2.58 -2.73 3.82
N GLY A 143 -2.73 -3.84 4.53
CA GLY A 143 -4.03 -4.34 4.98
C GLY A 143 -4.74 -3.35 5.91
N LEU A 144 -3.96 -2.69 6.77
CA LEU A 144 -4.45 -1.64 7.64
C LEU A 144 -4.93 -0.40 6.85
N ALA A 145 -4.14 0.03 5.85
CA ALA A 145 -4.45 1.15 4.98
C ALA A 145 -5.75 0.94 4.19
N VAL A 146 -5.88 -0.21 3.53
CA VAL A 146 -7.08 -0.61 2.79
C VAL A 146 -8.30 -0.58 3.70
N TRP A 147 -8.17 -1.14 4.90
CA TRP A 147 -9.26 -1.13 5.86
C TRP A 147 -9.60 0.29 6.34
N TYR A 148 -8.60 1.09 6.69
CA TYR A 148 -8.76 2.47 7.16
C TYR A 148 -9.44 3.37 6.12
N LEU A 149 -9.04 3.27 4.85
CA LEU A 149 -9.58 4.11 3.77
C LEU A 149 -10.96 3.65 3.31
N LEU A 150 -11.16 2.34 3.08
CA LEU A 150 -12.40 1.84 2.48
C LEU A 150 -13.53 1.61 3.47
N SER A 151 -13.23 1.22 4.71
CA SER A 151 -14.26 0.85 5.69
C SER A 151 -15.17 2.03 6.06
N PRO A 152 -14.67 3.26 6.32
CA PRO A 152 -15.50 4.42 6.57
C PRO A 152 -16.17 4.97 5.29
N ALA A 153 -15.47 4.93 4.15
CA ALA A 153 -15.93 5.54 2.91
C ALA A 153 -17.01 4.72 2.18
N LEU A 154 -16.81 3.41 2.07
CA LEU A 154 -17.67 2.50 1.28
C LEU A 154 -18.30 1.36 2.10
N GLY A 155 -17.98 1.29 3.39
CA GLY A 155 -18.49 0.28 4.31
C GLY A 155 -17.60 -0.96 4.42
N ARG A 156 -17.78 -1.69 5.53
CA ARG A 156 -16.93 -2.84 5.90
C ARG A 156 -16.96 -3.96 4.86
N MET A 157 -18.11 -4.20 4.23
CA MET A 157 -18.24 -5.27 3.23
C MET A 157 -17.30 -5.02 2.03
N VAL A 158 -17.23 -3.78 1.55
CA VAL A 158 -16.35 -3.41 0.43
C VAL A 158 -14.88 -3.55 0.84
N ALA A 159 -14.52 -3.10 2.06
CA ALA A 159 -13.16 -3.28 2.57
C ALA A 159 -12.75 -4.76 2.65
N VAL A 160 -13.64 -5.64 3.12
CA VAL A 160 -13.41 -7.10 3.11
C VAL A 160 -13.25 -7.62 1.69
N MET A 161 -14.14 -7.25 0.78
CA MET A 161 -14.07 -7.67 -0.63
C MET A 161 -12.74 -7.27 -1.27
N VAL A 162 -12.27 -6.04 -1.06
CA VAL A 162 -10.97 -5.58 -1.57
C VAL A 162 -9.83 -6.39 -0.96
N LEU A 163 -9.81 -6.62 0.36
CA LEU A 163 -8.78 -7.45 1.00
C LEU A 163 -8.76 -8.88 0.44
N MET A 164 -9.93 -9.45 0.13
CA MET A 164 -10.04 -10.76 -0.51
C MET A 164 -9.51 -10.74 -1.95
N VAL A 165 -9.78 -9.67 -2.71
CA VAL A 165 -9.20 -9.48 -4.06
C VAL A 165 -7.69 -9.41 -3.99
N LEU A 166 -7.12 -8.66 -3.05
CA LEU A 166 -5.67 -8.55 -2.85
C LEU A 166 -5.05 -9.90 -2.45
N ALA A 167 -5.66 -10.61 -1.50
CA ALA A 167 -5.23 -11.95 -1.12
C ALA A 167 -5.28 -12.91 -2.32
N GLY A 168 -6.36 -12.89 -3.09
CA GLY A 168 -6.52 -13.68 -4.31
C GLY A 168 -5.47 -13.35 -5.36
N ALA A 169 -5.19 -12.06 -5.59
CA ALA A 169 -4.17 -11.60 -6.53
C ALA A 169 -2.78 -12.12 -6.13
N THR A 170 -2.43 -12.08 -4.85
CA THR A 170 -1.18 -12.70 -4.35
C THR A 170 -1.16 -14.20 -4.60
N VAL A 171 -2.23 -14.93 -4.30
CA VAL A 171 -2.28 -16.37 -4.54
C VAL A 171 -2.08 -16.68 -6.03
N ILE A 172 -2.75 -15.93 -6.90
CA ILE A 172 -2.60 -16.07 -8.36
C ILE A 172 -1.15 -15.79 -8.77
N GLY A 173 -0.56 -14.69 -8.30
CA GLY A 173 0.84 -14.36 -8.56
C GLY A 173 1.82 -15.43 -8.05
N TYR A 174 1.55 -16.01 -6.89
CA TYR A 174 2.36 -17.07 -6.32
C TYR A 174 2.30 -18.37 -7.13
N LEU A 175 1.11 -18.75 -7.60
CA LEU A 175 0.90 -19.99 -8.36
C LEU A 175 1.36 -19.90 -9.82
N VAL A 176 1.09 -18.76 -10.47
CA VAL A 176 1.27 -18.58 -11.92
C VAL A 176 2.57 -17.84 -12.24
N GLY A 177 3.21 -17.25 -11.23
CA GLY A 177 4.39 -16.39 -11.34
C GLY A 177 5.45 -16.88 -12.32
N PRO A 178 5.97 -18.12 -12.20
CA PRO A 178 7.03 -18.62 -13.08
C PRO A 178 6.73 -18.53 -14.58
N ASN A 179 5.46 -18.60 -14.98
CA ASN A 179 5.04 -18.58 -16.38
C ASN A 179 4.72 -17.15 -16.89
N PHE A 180 4.56 -16.19 -15.99
CA PHE A 180 4.09 -14.83 -16.31
C PHE A 180 5.02 -13.72 -15.80
N VAL A 181 6.18 -14.06 -15.22
CA VAL A 181 7.18 -13.09 -14.73
C VAL A 181 7.51 -12.05 -15.80
N SER A 182 7.73 -12.46 -17.05
CA SER A 182 8.08 -11.55 -18.15
C SER A 182 6.95 -10.59 -18.53
N ALA A 183 5.70 -11.05 -18.48
CA ALA A 183 4.54 -10.21 -18.73
C ALA A 183 4.32 -9.20 -17.60
N LEU A 184 4.51 -9.62 -16.34
CA LEU A 184 4.30 -8.82 -15.13
C LEU A 184 5.47 -7.86 -14.82
N GLN A 185 6.66 -8.12 -15.35
CA GLN A 185 7.84 -7.23 -15.32
C GLN A 185 7.95 -6.29 -16.54
N GLY A 186 6.99 -6.36 -17.47
CA GLY A 186 6.99 -5.49 -18.64
C GLY A 186 6.89 -4.01 -18.25
N SER A 187 7.55 -3.14 -19.02
CA SER A 187 7.58 -1.69 -18.75
C SER A 187 6.19 -1.07 -18.67
N GLY A 188 5.19 -1.62 -19.38
CA GLY A 188 3.80 -1.15 -19.30
C GLY A 188 3.17 -1.31 -17.92
N ILE A 189 3.48 -2.38 -17.18
CA ILE A 189 2.99 -2.55 -15.81
C ILE A 189 3.72 -1.63 -14.85
N ALA A 190 5.02 -1.43 -15.05
CA ALA A 190 5.78 -0.47 -14.27
C ALA A 190 5.24 0.97 -14.47
N TRP A 191 4.91 1.37 -15.70
CA TRP A 191 4.26 2.65 -15.99
C TRP A 191 2.88 2.77 -15.36
N PHE A 192 2.08 1.71 -15.44
CA PHE A 192 0.77 1.67 -14.79
C PHE A 192 0.90 1.81 -13.26
N GLN A 193 1.84 1.10 -12.64
CA GLN A 193 2.10 1.21 -11.20
C GLN A 193 2.57 2.61 -10.81
N ALA A 194 3.46 3.22 -11.59
CA ALA A 194 3.90 4.59 -11.36
C ALA A 194 2.72 5.58 -11.44
N PHE A 195 1.86 5.43 -12.45
CA PHE A 195 0.65 6.24 -12.59
C PHE A 195 -0.31 6.08 -11.42
N VAL A 196 -0.62 4.84 -11.02
CA VAL A 196 -1.51 4.60 -9.88
C VAL A 196 -0.90 5.12 -8.59
N ALA A 197 0.39 4.89 -8.35
CA ALA A 197 1.10 5.40 -7.18
C ALA A 197 1.04 6.94 -7.11
N GLY A 198 1.29 7.63 -8.23
CA GLY A 198 1.12 9.09 -8.30
C GLY A 198 -0.30 9.54 -7.97
N SER A 199 -1.32 8.84 -8.49
CA SER A 199 -2.73 9.19 -8.24
C SER A 199 -3.16 8.99 -6.78
N ILE A 200 -2.71 7.90 -6.14
CA ILE A 200 -2.99 7.64 -4.72
C ILE A 200 -2.21 8.64 -3.87
N LEU A 201 -0.96 8.95 -4.21
CA LEU A 201 -0.15 9.92 -3.49
C LEU A 201 -0.81 11.31 -3.45
N HIS A 202 -1.42 11.73 -4.57
CA HIS A 202 -2.23 12.94 -4.60
C HIS A 202 -3.36 12.87 -3.58
N VAL A 203 -4.17 11.81 -3.61
CA VAL A 203 -5.32 11.66 -2.70
C VAL A 203 -4.87 11.66 -1.25
N VAL A 204 -3.84 10.87 -0.90
CA VAL A 204 -3.37 10.76 0.49
C VAL A 204 -2.80 12.08 1.03
N ILE A 205 -2.06 12.83 0.21
CA ILE A 205 -1.47 14.11 0.63
C ILE A 205 -2.53 15.23 0.67
N TYR A 206 -3.47 15.25 -0.27
CA TYR A 206 -4.41 16.37 -0.47
C TYR A 206 -5.82 16.13 0.04
N GLU A 207 -6.14 14.97 0.62
CA GLU A 207 -7.50 14.71 1.11
C GLU A 207 -7.94 15.81 2.09
N PRO A 208 -9.02 16.55 1.79
CA PRO A 208 -9.54 17.64 2.64
C PRO A 208 -10.07 17.19 4.02
N GLY A 209 -9.91 15.90 4.36
CA GLY A 209 -10.53 15.20 5.48
C GLY A 209 -9.69 15.11 6.75
N HIS A 210 -8.36 15.30 6.70
CA HIS A 210 -7.49 15.24 7.90
C HIS A 210 -7.77 16.37 8.92
N HIS A 211 -8.66 17.30 8.59
CA HIS A 211 -9.14 18.34 9.50
C HIS A 211 -10.65 18.30 9.81
N LYS A 212 -11.46 17.45 9.17
CA LYS A 212 -12.91 17.44 9.39
C LYS A 212 -13.37 16.57 10.57
N HIS A 213 -12.63 15.53 10.93
CA HIS A 213 -12.91 14.78 12.18
C HIS A 213 -12.32 15.42 13.44
N ALA A 214 -11.55 16.51 13.30
CA ALA A 214 -11.05 17.27 14.44
C ALA A 214 -12.08 18.27 15.02
N HIS A 215 -13.21 18.51 14.35
CA HIS A 215 -14.11 19.62 14.71
C HIS A 215 -15.56 19.24 15.07
N GLU A 216 -15.91 17.96 15.16
CA GLU A 216 -17.26 17.54 15.61
C GLU A 216 -17.28 16.81 16.97
N HIS A 217 -16.23 16.98 17.76
CA HIS A 217 -16.29 16.86 19.21
C HIS A 217 -15.86 18.19 19.84
N GLN A 218 -16.80 19.13 19.91
CA GLN A 218 -16.68 20.28 20.80
C GLN A 218 -16.38 19.78 22.23
N GLY A 219 -15.27 20.23 22.81
CA GLY A 219 -15.14 20.30 24.28
C GLY A 219 -13.87 19.75 24.93
N VAL A 220 -12.93 19.09 24.24
CA VAL A 220 -11.67 18.66 24.87
C VAL A 220 -10.52 18.82 23.89
N ALA A 221 -9.48 19.56 24.27
CA ALA A 221 -8.22 19.61 23.54
C ALA A 221 -7.63 18.20 23.46
N LEU A 222 -7.98 17.45 22.41
CA LEU A 222 -7.47 16.10 22.21
C LEU A 222 -5.96 16.19 22.06
N GLU A 223 -5.24 15.63 23.03
CA GLU A 223 -3.77 15.50 23.06
C GLU A 223 -3.26 15.10 21.66
N LYS A 224 -2.30 15.85 21.12
CA LYS A 224 -1.67 15.56 19.81
C LYS A 224 -0.61 14.46 19.89
N TRP A 225 -0.25 14.01 21.09
CA TRP A 225 0.80 13.03 21.30
C TRP A 225 0.50 11.61 20.77
N PRO A 226 -0.75 11.07 20.84
CA PRO A 226 -1.06 9.75 20.28
C PRO A 226 -0.79 9.65 18.77
N ASP A 227 -1.11 10.70 18.01
CA ASP A 227 -0.81 10.76 16.57
C ASP A 227 0.70 10.71 16.30
N ARG A 228 1.50 11.46 17.07
CA ARG A 228 2.98 11.42 16.99
C ARG A 228 3.55 10.04 17.27
N ILE A 229 2.99 9.31 18.24
CA ILE A 229 3.40 7.92 18.51
C ILE A 229 3.12 7.05 17.28
N GLY A 230 1.93 7.20 16.67
CA GLY A 230 1.58 6.53 15.42
C GLY A 230 2.61 6.78 14.32
N ILE A 231 2.95 8.05 14.09
CA ILE A 231 3.95 8.45 13.09
C ILE A 231 5.32 7.83 13.40
N ILE A 232 5.78 7.87 14.65
CA ILE A 232 7.07 7.28 15.05
C ILE A 232 7.06 5.76 14.81
N LEU A 233 6.00 5.06 15.22
CA LEU A 233 5.86 3.63 14.98
C LEU A 233 5.88 3.31 13.49
N GLY A 234 5.22 4.14 12.67
CA GLY A 234 5.20 3.96 11.22
C GLY A 234 6.55 4.25 10.57
N LEU A 235 7.32 5.24 11.06
CA LEU A 235 8.70 5.48 10.63
C LEU A 235 9.63 4.34 11.01
N VAL A 236 9.51 3.79 12.22
CA VAL A 236 10.26 2.61 12.64
C VAL A 236 9.92 1.42 11.75
N ALA A 237 8.65 1.21 11.43
CA ALA A 237 8.24 0.17 10.50
C ALA A 237 8.88 0.38 9.11
N LEU A 238 8.83 1.60 8.55
CA LEU A 238 9.48 1.94 7.28
C LEU A 238 10.98 1.69 7.29
N TYR A 239 11.68 2.05 8.38
CA TYR A 239 13.10 1.77 8.54
C TYR A 239 13.43 0.27 8.62
N VAL A 240 12.52 -0.53 9.16
CA VAL A 240 12.67 -2.00 9.15
C VAL A 240 12.39 -2.57 7.75
N TYR A 241 11.59 -1.88 6.93
CA TYR A 241 11.26 -2.31 5.56
C TYR A 241 12.30 -1.93 4.50
N PHE A 242 13.01 -0.81 4.67
CA PHE A 242 13.90 -0.18 3.68
C PHE A 242 15.24 0.20 4.27
#